data_AF-A0A087V1N5-F1
#
_entry.id   AF-A0A087V1N5-F1
#
_cell.length_a   1.000
_cell.length_b   1.000
_cell.length_c   1.000
_cell.angle_alpha   90.00
_cell.angle_beta   90.00
_cell.angle_gamma   90.00
#
_symmetry.space_group_name_H-M   'P 1'
#
loop_
_entity.id
_entity.type
_entity.pdbx_description
1 polymer ?
#
loop_
_entity_poly.entity_id
_entity_poly.type
_entity_poly.pdbx_seq_one_letter_code
_entity_poly.pdbx_strand_id
1 'polypeptide(L)'
;MNPSSHIEENYNKKHAVARNCVERCNGVLKSRFRCLHRHRVLTYSPTQASHIINSCAVLHNMCIERRIPYEIDEFCNEDSDDEEEYDTATNSPTLAAARVLRNRVASAMI
;
A
#
# COMPACT_ATOMS: atom_id res chain seq x y z
N MET A 1 -3.32 -16.45 -3.01
CA MET A 1 -3.07 -17.31 -1.83
C MET A 1 -4.28 -18.22 -1.65
N ASN A 2 -4.11 -19.54 -1.72
CA ASN A 2 -5.21 -20.48 -1.43
C ASN A 2 -5.21 -20.81 0.07
N PRO A 3 -6.19 -20.34 0.86
CA PRO A 3 -6.24 -20.61 2.29
C PRO A 3 -6.50 -22.10 2.53
N SER A 4 -5.74 -22.69 3.45
CA SER A 4 -5.84 -24.13 3.79
C SER A 4 -6.63 -24.37 5.08
N SER A 5 -7.07 -23.30 5.77
CA SER A 5 -7.81 -23.35 7.04
C SER A 5 -8.77 -22.16 7.18
N HIS A 6 -9.88 -22.35 7.91
CA HIS A 6 -10.86 -21.30 8.23
C HIS A 6 -10.22 -20.09 8.95
N ILE A 7 -9.20 -20.32 9.78
CA ILE A 7 -8.44 -19.26 10.46
C ILE A 7 -7.67 -18.40 9.44
N GLU A 8 -7.04 -19.05 8.47
CA GLU A 8 -6.31 -18.37 7.40
C GLU A 8 -7.27 -17.59 6.49
N GLU A 9 -8.46 -18.13 6.23
CA GLU A 9 -9.49 -17.44 5.47
C GLU A 9 -9.97 -16.15 6.17
N ASN A 10 -10.24 -16.22 7.48
CA ASN A 10 -10.65 -15.04 8.26
C ASN A 10 -9.55 -13.97 8.33
N TYR A 11 -8.29 -14.39 8.56
CA TYR A 11 -7.15 -13.48 8.50
C TYR A 11 -7.05 -12.81 7.12
N ASN A 12 -7.13 -13.59 6.04
CA ASN A 12 -7.04 -13.07 4.68
C ASN A 12 -8.17 -12.07 4.36
N LYS A 13 -9.41 -12.34 4.81
CA LYS A 13 -10.54 -11.41 4.66
C LYS A 13 -10.25 -10.08 5.36
N LYS A 14 -9.86 -10.11 6.64
CA LYS A 14 -9.53 -8.89 7.41
C LYS A 14 -8.35 -8.14 6.80
N HIS A 15 -7.31 -8.86 6.40
CA HIS A 15 -6.13 -8.30 5.77
C HIS A 15 -6.44 -7.66 4.42
N ALA A 16 -7.30 -8.28 3.60
CA ALA A 16 -7.72 -7.73 2.31
C ALA A 16 -8.44 -6.38 2.48
N VAL A 17 -9.33 -6.26 3.48
CA VAL A 17 -10.01 -4.99 3.80
C VAL A 17 -9.00 -3.92 4.21
N ALA A 18 -8.05 -4.26 5.09
CA ALA A 18 -6.99 -3.33 5.51
C ALA A 18 -6.12 -2.88 4.32
N ARG A 19 -5.70 -3.82 3.47
CA ARG A 19 -4.91 -3.54 2.26
C ARG A 19 -5.67 -2.61 1.33
N ASN A 20 -6.94 -2.89 1.03
CA ASN A 20 -7.77 -2.07 0.16
C ASN A 20 -7.83 -0.61 0.65
N CYS A 21 -8.01 -0.40 1.97
CA CYS A 21 -8.00 0.93 2.56
C CYS A 21 -6.66 1.66 2.33
N VAL A 22 -5.53 0.99 2.58
CA VAL A 22 -4.19 1.56 2.39
C VAL A 22 -3.92 1.89 0.92
N GLU A 23 -4.28 0.99 0.01
CA GLU A 23 -4.09 1.17 -1.43
C GLU A 23 -4.89 2.33 -1.98
N ARG A 24 -6.16 2.46 -1.58
CA ARG A 24 -7.00 3.60 -1.95
C ARG A 24 -6.41 4.92 -1.44
N CYS A 25 -5.94 4.95 -0.19
CA CYS A 25 -5.27 6.11 0.37
C CYS A 25 -4.03 6.49 -0.45
N ASN A 26 -3.18 5.52 -0.76
CA ASN A 26 -1.98 5.73 -1.59
C ASN A 26 -2.34 6.25 -3.00
N GLY A 27 -3.38 5.71 -3.64
CA GLY A 27 -3.84 6.18 -4.95
C GLY A 27 -4.26 7.65 -4.92
N VAL A 28 -5.06 8.04 -3.93
CA VAL A 28 -5.48 9.45 -3.76
C VAL A 28 -4.30 10.39 -3.56
N LEU A 29 -3.32 10.00 -2.72
CA LEU A 29 -2.13 10.80 -2.47
C LEU A 29 -1.24 10.90 -3.71
N LYS A 30 -1.00 9.80 -4.42
CA LYS A 30 -0.19 9.77 -5.65
C LYS A 30 -0.79 10.64 -6.76
N SER A 31 -2.11 10.55 -6.97
CA SER A 31 -2.78 11.33 -8.00
C SER A 31 -2.83 12.83 -7.65
N ARG A 32 -2.82 13.20 -6.36
CA ARG A 32 -2.76 14.63 -5.94
C ARG A 32 -1.34 15.21 -5.95
N PHE A 33 -0.36 14.43 -5.52
CA PHE A 33 1.00 14.89 -5.25
C PHE A 33 2.00 14.19 -6.15
N ARG A 34 2.43 14.89 -7.21
CA ARG A 34 3.39 14.39 -8.20
C ARG A 34 4.73 13.93 -7.61
N CYS A 35 5.08 14.38 -6.40
CA CYS A 35 6.28 13.91 -5.70
C CYS A 35 6.20 12.45 -5.26
N LEU A 36 5.02 11.82 -5.23
CA LEU A 36 4.82 10.41 -4.86
C LEU A 36 4.75 9.47 -6.07
N HIS A 37 4.84 9.99 -7.29
CA HIS A 37 4.63 9.22 -8.51
C HIS A 37 5.87 8.37 -8.89
N ARG A 38 5.66 7.17 -9.47
CA ARG A 38 6.72 6.17 -9.72
C ARG A 38 7.86 6.67 -10.62
N HIS A 39 7.54 7.50 -11.62
CA HIS A 39 8.53 8.15 -12.50
C HIS A 39 9.45 9.16 -11.79
N ARG A 40 9.23 9.37 -10.48
CA ARG A 40 10.07 10.16 -9.60
C ARG A 40 10.55 9.26 -8.46
N VAL A 41 11.11 8.08 -8.82
CA VAL A 41 11.67 7.07 -7.90
C VAL A 41 12.25 7.79 -6.71
N LEU A 42 11.52 7.70 -5.61
CA LEU A 42 11.85 8.33 -4.35
C LEU A 42 13.09 7.58 -3.84
N THR A 43 14.30 8.01 -4.22
CA THR A 43 15.57 7.51 -3.70
C THR A 43 15.81 8.04 -2.29
N TYR A 44 14.83 7.83 -1.41
CA TYR A 44 14.83 8.27 -0.02
C TYR A 44 14.96 7.05 0.88
N SER A 45 15.67 7.23 2.00
CA SER A 45 15.62 6.25 3.08
C SER A 45 14.17 6.05 3.55
N PRO A 46 13.79 4.88 4.11
CA PRO A 46 12.44 4.66 4.63
C PRO A 46 11.95 5.75 5.60
N THR A 47 12.85 6.29 6.41
CA THR A 47 12.57 7.40 7.34
C THR A 47 12.25 8.70 6.61
N GLN A 48 12.97 9.03 5.53
CA GLN A 48 12.67 10.22 4.75
C GLN A 48 11.39 10.04 3.93
N ALA A 49 11.17 8.86 3.35
CA ALA A 49 9.94 8.53 2.64
C ALA A 49 8.72 8.67 3.55
N SER A 50 8.80 8.23 4.81
CA SER A 50 7.69 8.37 5.76
C SER A 50 7.37 9.83 6.08
N HIS A 51 8.37 10.70 6.22
CA HIS A 51 8.15 12.14 6.39
C HIS A 51 7.47 12.79 5.18
N ILE A 52 7.85 12.39 3.96
CA ILE A 52 7.24 12.89 2.72
C ILE A 52 5.77 12.46 2.66
N ILE A 53 5.49 11.18 2.88
CA ILE A 53 4.13 10.62 2.89
C ILE A 53 3.27 11.31 3.96
N ASN A 54 3.80 11.48 5.18
CA ASN A 54 3.08 12.13 6.27
C ASN A 54 2.75 13.60 5.93
N SER A 55 3.70 14.32 5.34
CA SER A 55 3.48 15.70 4.89
C SER A 55 2.37 15.75 3.83
N CYS A 56 2.35 14.82 2.87
CA CYS A 56 1.31 14.71 1.86
C CYS A 56 -0.07 14.43 2.49
N ALA A 57 -0.15 13.56 3.50
CA ALA A 57 -1.38 13.28 4.22
C ALA A 57 -1.92 14.50 4.98
N VAL A 58 -1.03 15.24 5.67
CA VAL A 58 -1.40 16.49 6.36
C VAL A 58 -1.92 17.53 5.37
N LEU A 59 -1.22 17.75 4.25
CA LEU A 59 -1.63 18.69 3.21
C LEU A 59 -2.96 18.27 2.56
N HIS A 60 -3.16 16.97 2.34
CA HIS A 60 -4.42 16.44 1.83
C HIS A 60 -5.59 16.77 2.76
N ASN A 61 -5.42 16.55 4.07
CA ASN A 61 -6.44 16.85 5.06
C ASN A 61 -6.77 18.34 5.09
N MET A 62 -5.77 19.22 5.02
CA MET A 62 -5.99 20.67 4.92
C MET A 62 -6.77 21.04 3.66
N CYS A 63 -6.52 20.36 2.55
CA CYS A 63 -7.27 20.58 1.31
C CYS A 63 -8.75 20.16 1.44
N ILE A 64 -9.03 19.03 2.10
CA ILE A 64 -10.41 18.60 2.39
C ILE A 64 -11.11 19.65 3.25
N GLU A 65 -10.50 20.07 4.35
CA GLU A 65 -11.04 21.04 5.29
C GLU A 65 -11.39 22.37 4.59
N ARG A 66 -10.50 22.84 3.72
CA ARG A 66 -10.65 24.09 2.97
C ARG A 66 -11.47 23.95 1.69
N ARG A 67 -12.01 22.76 1.40
CA ARG A 67 -12.74 22.44 0.15
C ARG A 67 -11.97 22.81 -1.12
N ILE A 68 -10.65 22.62 -1.08
CA ILE A 68 -9.79 22.86 -2.25
C ILE A 68 -10.08 21.75 -3.28
N PRO A 69 -10.56 22.11 -4.49
CA PRO A 69 -10.89 21.14 -5.53
C PRO A 69 -9.74 20.18 -5.81
N TYR A 70 -10.11 18.98 -6.24
CA TYR A 70 -9.18 17.99 -6.73
C TYR A 70 -9.01 18.19 -8.23
N GLU A 71 -7.89 18.75 -8.66
CA GLU A 71 -7.52 18.76 -10.07
C GLU A 71 -6.96 17.37 -10.40
N ILE A 72 -7.75 16.56 -11.10
CA ILE A 72 -7.28 15.28 -11.65
C ILE A 72 -6.31 15.65 -12.77
N ASP A 73 -5.02 15.40 -12.58
CA ASP A 73 -4.05 15.48 -13.68
C ASP A 73 -4.38 14.33 -14.66
N GLU A 74 -5.07 14.66 -15.77
CA GLU A 74 -5.50 13.69 -16.79
C GLU A 74 -4.32 12.89 -17.38
N PHE A 75 -3.08 13.38 -17.22
CA PHE A 75 -1.84 12.73 -17.61
C PHE A 75 -1.33 11.65 -16.66
N CYS A 76 -1.96 11.45 -15.49
CA CYS A 76 -1.54 10.44 -14.50
C CYS A 76 -2.28 9.10 -14.63
N ASN A 77 -3.12 8.92 -15.66
CA ASN A 77 -3.89 7.69 -15.87
C ASN A 77 -3.10 6.52 -16.50
N GLU A 78 -1.79 6.66 -16.67
CA GLU A 78 -0.88 5.58 -17.09
C GLU A 78 -0.20 4.91 -15.87
N ASP A 79 -0.89 4.79 -14.74
CA ASP A 79 -0.57 3.70 -13.80
C ASP A 79 -1.20 2.42 -14.36
N SER A 80 -0.71 1.96 -15.50
CA SER A 80 -0.68 0.51 -15.74
C SER A 80 0.13 -0.03 -14.57
N ASP A 81 -0.56 -0.60 -13.59
CA ASP A 81 0.01 -1.49 -12.59
C ASP A 81 0.57 -2.71 -13.33
N ASP A 82 1.57 -2.52 -14.19
CA ASP A 82 2.55 -3.54 -14.47
C ASP A 82 3.26 -3.74 -13.13
N GLU A 83 2.63 -4.59 -12.31
CA GLU A 83 3.29 -5.42 -11.33
C GLU A 83 4.56 -5.90 -12.02
N GLU A 84 5.70 -5.25 -11.73
CA GLU A 84 6.97 -5.91 -11.99
C GLU A 84 6.84 -7.23 -11.27
N GLU A 85 6.77 -8.30 -12.07
CA GLU A 85 6.84 -9.68 -11.64
C GLU A 85 8.08 -9.80 -10.77
N TYR A 86 7.91 -9.59 -9.46
CA TYR A 86 8.85 -10.06 -8.49
C TYR A 86 8.90 -11.55 -8.72
N ASP A 87 10.00 -12.00 -9.34
CA ASP A 87 10.30 -13.40 -9.53
C ASP A 87 9.88 -14.14 -8.27
N THR A 88 8.74 -14.83 -8.36
CA THR A 88 8.25 -15.71 -7.31
C THR A 88 9.14 -16.94 -7.33
N ALA A 89 10.41 -16.75 -6.99
CA ALA A 89 11.25 -17.78 -6.43
C ALA A 89 10.54 -18.21 -5.14
N THR A 90 9.74 -19.26 -5.28
CA THR A 90 8.78 -19.81 -4.33
C THR A 90 9.38 -20.24 -2.98
N ASN A 91 10.67 -19.99 -2.75
CA ASN A 91 11.45 -20.38 -1.58
C ASN A 91 12.35 -19.27 -1.03
N SER A 92 12.01 -17.99 -1.22
CA SER A 92 12.76 -16.90 -0.55
C SER A 92 12.58 -16.95 0.99
N PRO A 93 13.67 -16.91 1.79
CA PRO A 93 13.60 -16.97 3.25
C PRO A 93 12.68 -15.90 3.87
N THR A 94 12.58 -14.74 3.24
CA THR A 94 11.71 -13.62 3.65
C THR A 94 10.24 -13.98 3.53
N LEU A 95 9.85 -14.74 2.50
CA LEU A 95 8.47 -15.18 2.31
C LEU A 95 8.07 -16.26 3.31
N ALA A 96 9.00 -17.16 3.65
CA ALA A 96 8.81 -18.13 4.73
C ALA A 96 8.64 -17.43 6.09
N ALA A 97 9.48 -16.44 6.40
CA ALA A 97 9.35 -15.65 7.62
C ALA A 97 8.02 -14.87 7.69
N ALA A 98 7.59 -14.27 6.58
CA ALA A 98 6.30 -13.59 6.48
C ALA A 98 5.12 -14.55 6.70
N ARG A 99 5.19 -15.77 6.12
CA ARG A 99 4.18 -16.82 6.35
C ARG A 99 4.14 -17.27 7.81
N VAL A 100 5.29 -17.44 8.45
CA VAL A 100 5.35 -17.79 9.88
C VAL A 100 4.74 -16.68 10.74
N LEU A 101 5.10 -15.42 10.50
CA LEU A 101 4.54 -14.28 11.22
C LEU A 101 3.02 -14.19 11.02
N ARG A 102 2.56 -14.34 9.78
CA ARG A 102 1.14 -14.39 9.43
C ARG A 102 0.41 -15.49 10.20
N ASN A 103 0.95 -16.70 10.20
CA ASN A 103 0.35 -17.84 10.91
C ASN A 103 0.29 -17.58 12.42
N ARG A 104 1.33 -16.96 13.01
CA ARG A 104 1.34 -16.56 14.42
C ARG A 104 0.24 -15.54 14.75
N VAL A 105 0.08 -14.50 13.92
CA VAL A 105 -0.98 -13.50 14.10
C VAL A 105 -2.35 -14.14 13.95
N ALA A 106 -2.53 -15.02 12.97
CA ALA A 106 -3.78 -15.71 12.73
C ALA A 106 -4.18 -16.63 13.91
N SER A 107 -3.22 -17.33 14.52
CA SER A 107 -3.44 -18.13 15.74
C SER A 107 -3.77 -17.30 16.98
N ALA A 108 -3.33 -16.05 17.05
CA ALA A 108 -3.57 -15.16 18.20
C ALA A 108 -4.91 -14.40 18.15
N MET A 109 -5.71 -14.58 17.09
CA MET A 109 -7.04 -13.96 16.94
C MET A 109 -8.21 -14.88 17.34
N ILE A 110 -7.91 -15.99 18.04
CA ILE A 110 -8.87 -16.94 18.65
C ILE A 110 -8.98 -16.61 20.13
#